data_AF-A0A411ZHA3-F1
#
_entry.id   AF-A0A411ZHA3-F1
#
_cell.length_a   1.000
_cell.length_b   1.000
_cell.length_c   1.000
_cell.angle_alpha   90.00
_cell.angle_beta   90.00
_cell.angle_gamma   90.00
#
_symmetry.space_group_name_H-M   'P 1'
#
loop_
_entity.id
_entity.type
_entity.pdbx_description
1 polymer ?
#
loop_
_entity_poly.entity_id
_entity_poly.type
_entity_poly.pdbx_seq_one_letter_code
_entity_poly.pdbx_strand_id
1 'polypeptide(L)'
;MIGLGTIANTIAVIIGGGIGLFLKKGIKKSLQDSLLQAMGIAVLFIGIGGTLSQMLVFKDGHLETTGTMLMIFSLLIGTLIGEIINIEAKLEKLGEFARKILHADEQSKFVDAFLTYSPCLKAG
;
A
#
# COMPACT_ATOMS: atom_id res chain seq x y z
N MET A 1 17.99 2.91 22.85
CA MET A 1 18.26 4.06 21.96
C MET A 1 17.10 4.16 20.97
N ILE A 2 16.09 4.96 21.30
CA ILE A 2 14.92 5.17 20.44
C ILE A 2 15.37 6.07 19.29
N GLY A 3 15.26 5.61 18.04
CA GLY A 3 15.55 6.41 16.84
C GLY A 3 16.73 5.93 15.98
N LEU A 4 17.72 5.22 16.53
CA LEU A 4 18.86 4.72 15.71
C LEU A 4 18.40 3.68 14.68
N GLY A 5 17.49 2.79 15.06
CA GLY A 5 16.87 1.83 14.15
C GLY A 5 16.04 2.50 13.04
N THR A 6 15.33 3.58 13.37
CA THR A 6 14.56 4.36 12.38
C THR A 6 15.49 5.04 11.39
N ILE A 7 16.56 5.70 11.87
CA ILE A 7 17.55 6.36 11.02
C ILE A 7 18.26 5.35 10.11
N ALA A 8 18.69 4.21 10.67
CA ALA A 8 19.31 3.14 9.90
C ALA A 8 18.36 2.59 8.82
N ASN A 9 17.09 2.38 9.15
CA ASN A 9 16.08 1.92 8.20
C ASN A 9 15.84 2.95 7.08
N THR A 10 15.71 4.24 7.41
CA THR A 10 15.58 5.31 6.41
C THR A 10 16.78 5.35 5.46
N ILE A 11 18.01 5.26 5.99
CA ILE A 11 19.23 5.24 5.18
C ILE A 11 19.25 4.01 4.27
N ALA A 12 18.90 2.83 4.80
CA ALA A 12 18.83 1.60 4.01
C ALA A 12 17.81 1.70 2.86
N VAL A 13 16.64 2.30 3.10
CA VAL A 13 15.63 2.53 2.05
C VAL A 13 16.14 3.50 0.99
N ILE A 14 16.81 4.59 1.37
CA ILE A 14 17.37 5.56 0.41
C ILE A 14 18.44 4.89 -0.46
N ILE A 15 19.38 4.16 0.16
CA ILE A 15 20.46 3.48 -0.56
C ILE A 15 19.90 2.37 -1.45
N GLY A 16 19.03 1.52 -0.91
CA GLY A 16 18.39 0.44 -1.67
C GLY A 16 17.55 0.97 -2.83
N GLY A 17 16.82 2.07 -2.63
CA GLY A 17 16.07 2.76 -3.68
C GLY A 17 16.98 3.36 -4.75
N GLY A 18 18.09 3.99 -4.36
CA GLY A 18 19.09 4.52 -5.28
C GLY A 18 19.74 3.42 -6.14
N ILE A 19 20.14 2.30 -5.53
CA ILE A 19 20.66 1.13 -6.23
C ILE A 19 19.59 0.54 -7.17
N GLY A 20 18.34 0.45 -6.71
CA GLY A 20 17.20 -0.01 -7.51
C GLY A 20 16.94 0.86 -8.74
N LEU A 21 17.09 2.18 -8.63
CA LEU A 21 16.98 3.11 -9.77
C LEU A 21 18.11 2.91 -10.78
N PHE A 22 19.34 2.67 -10.32
CA PHE A 22 20.47 2.39 -11.20
C PHE A 22 20.31 1.05 -11.95
N LEU A 23 19.80 0.01 -11.26
CA LEU A 23 19.55 -1.32 -11.83
C LEU A 23 18.26 -1.40 -12.67
N LYS A 24 17.36 -0.41 -12.58
CA LYS A 24 16.06 -0.37 -13.29
C LYS A 24 16.19 -0.59 -14.80
N LYS A 25 17.31 -0.19 -15.43
CA LYS A 25 17.58 -0.40 -16.86
C LYS A 25 17.64 -1.88 -17.28
N GLY A 26 17.88 -2.81 -16.35
CA GLY A 26 17.97 -4.25 -16.63
C GLY A 26 16.72 -5.07 -16.28
N ILE A 27 15.73 -4.48 -15.60
CA ILE A 27 14.56 -5.21 -15.08
C ILE A 27 13.40 -5.13 -16.06
N LYS A 28 12.91 -6.29 -16.51
CA LYS A 28 11.74 -6.38 -17.39
C LYS A 28 10.50 -5.76 -16.72
N LYS A 29 9.72 -4.99 -17.49
CA LYS A 29 8.48 -4.36 -17.05
C LYS A 29 7.52 -5.36 -16.39
N SER A 30 7.35 -6.54 -17.00
CA SER A 30 6.50 -7.62 -16.47
C SER A 30 6.91 -8.09 -15.07
N LEU A 31 8.21 -8.10 -14.76
CA LEU A 31 8.68 -8.47 -13.42
C LEU A 31 8.35 -7.38 -12.39
N GLN A 32 8.47 -6.10 -12.76
CA GLN A 32 8.05 -4.99 -11.89
C GLN A 32 6.56 -5.09 -11.58
N ASP A 33 5.75 -5.39 -12.59
CA ASP A 33 4.30 -5.50 -12.47
C ASP A 33 3.91 -6.68 -11.57
N SER A 34 4.53 -7.85 -11.75
CA SER A 34 4.32 -9.01 -10.88
C SER A 34 4.77 -8.75 -9.43
N LEU A 35 5.91 -8.07 -9.24
CA LEU A 35 6.38 -7.69 -7.91
C LEU A 35 5.42 -6.72 -7.23
N LEU A 36 4.92 -5.71 -7.95
CA LEU A 36 3.96 -4.75 -7.41
C LEU A 36 2.66 -5.45 -6.98
N GLN A 37 2.16 -6.37 -7.80
CA GLN A 37 0.97 -7.16 -7.48
C GLN A 37 1.20 -8.04 -6.24
N ALA A 38 2.33 -8.74 -6.17
CA ALA A 38 2.68 -9.56 -5.02
C ALA A 38 2.83 -8.73 -3.73
N MET A 39 3.44 -7.54 -3.81
CA MET A 39 3.54 -6.62 -2.68
C MET A 39 2.17 -6.11 -2.23
N GLY A 40 1.27 -5.79 -3.16
CA GLY A 40 -0.10 -5.40 -2.83
C GLY A 40 -0.84 -6.48 -2.05
N ILE A 41 -0.73 -7.74 -2.50
CA ILE A 41 -1.28 -8.89 -1.79
C ILE A 41 -0.64 -9.01 -0.40
N ALA A 42 0.69 -8.91 -0.29
CA ALA A 42 1.39 -8.99 0.98
C ALA A 42 0.93 -7.91 1.97
N VAL A 43 0.73 -6.67 1.52
CA VAL A 43 0.24 -5.56 2.35
C VAL A 43 -1.18 -5.84 2.86
N LEU A 44 -2.06 -6.42 2.04
CA LEU A 44 -3.40 -6.85 2.48
C LEU A 44 -3.30 -7.90 3.60
N PHE A 45 -2.44 -8.91 3.44
CA PHE A 45 -2.23 -9.93 4.47
C PHE A 45 -1.66 -9.33 5.77
N ILE A 46 -0.70 -8.41 5.67
CA ILE A 46 -0.14 -7.72 6.83
C ILE A 46 -1.23 -6.92 7.56
N GLY A 47 -2.07 -6.20 6.82
CA GLY A 47 -3.19 -5.42 7.39
C GLY A 47 -4.18 -6.30 8.12
N ILE A 48 -4.72 -7.32 7.44
CA ILE A 48 -5.71 -8.26 8.00
C ILE A 48 -5.12 -9.05 9.17
N GLY A 49 -3.92 -9.60 8.99
CA GLY A 49 -3.25 -10.38 10.04
C GLY A 49 -2.94 -9.51 11.27
N GLY A 50 -2.54 -8.26 11.07
CA GLY A 50 -2.27 -7.31 12.15
C GLY A 50 -3.52 -6.98 12.97
N THR A 51 -4.65 -6.66 12.31
CA THR A 51 -5.91 -6.40 13.02
C THR A 51 -6.42 -7.65 13.72
N LEU A 52 -6.45 -8.79 13.04
CA LEU A 52 -6.92 -10.05 13.64
C LEU A 52 -6.05 -10.50 14.82
N SER A 53 -4.73 -10.30 14.75
CA SER A 53 -3.82 -10.62 15.87
C SER A 53 -4.12 -9.83 17.14
N GLN A 54 -4.74 -8.65 17.04
CA GLN A 54 -5.13 -7.85 18.19
C GLN A 54 -6.59 -8.08 18.60
N MET A 55 -7.45 -8.49 17.66
CA MET A 55 -8.86 -8.77 17.92
C MET A 55 -9.10 -10.17 18.48
N LEU A 56 -8.38 -11.19 18.00
CA LEU A 56 -8.51 -12.57 18.44
C LEU A 56 -7.58 -12.81 19.64
N VAL A 57 -8.16 -12.90 20.82
CA VAL A 57 -7.42 -13.11 22.07
C VAL A 57 -7.79 -14.48 22.61
N PHE A 58 -6.78 -15.31 22.86
CA PHE A 58 -6.95 -16.56 23.59
C PHE A 58 -7.00 -16.26 25.08
N LYS A 59 -8.13 -16.56 25.71
CA LYS A 59 -8.31 -16.38 27.14
C LYS A 59 -9.05 -17.59 27.71
N ASP A 60 -8.53 -18.15 28.79
CA ASP A 60 -9.15 -19.25 29.55
C ASP A 60 -9.57 -20.47 28.70
N GLY A 61 -8.76 -20.82 27.69
CA GLY A 61 -9.03 -21.96 26.79
C GLY A 61 -10.03 -21.67 25.67
N HIS A 62 -10.54 -20.45 25.57
CA HIS A 62 -11.46 -20.01 24.54
C HIS A 62 -10.87 -18.89 23.67
N LEU A 63 -11.30 -18.85 22.41
CA LEU A 63 -11.04 -17.74 21.51
C LEU A 63 -12.12 -16.68 21.70
N GLU A 64 -11.72 -15.52 22.20
CA GLU A 64 -12.59 -14.36 22.31
C GLU A 64 -12.22 -13.33 21.26
N THR A 65 -13.24 -12.63 20.76
CA THR A 65 -13.04 -11.48 19.85
C THR A 65 -13.29 -10.20 20.61
N THR A 66 -12.26 -9.33 20.67
CA THR A 66 -12.34 -8.01 21.30
C THR A 66 -12.15 -6.90 20.27
N GLY A 67 -12.55 -5.68 20.61
CA GLY A 67 -12.25 -4.50 19.81
C GLY A 67 -13.08 -4.32 18.53
N THR A 68 -14.08 -5.16 18.26
CA THR A 68 -14.91 -5.07 17.03
C THR A 68 -15.58 -3.71 16.85
N MET A 69 -16.13 -3.12 17.91
CA MET A 69 -16.71 -1.77 17.84
C MET A 69 -15.64 -0.72 17.50
N LEU A 70 -14.44 -0.81 18.10
CA LEU A 70 -13.34 0.11 17.83
C LEU A 70 -12.81 -0.04 16.40
N MET A 71 -12.79 -1.25 15.85
CA MET A 71 -12.49 -1.49 14.44
C MET A 71 -13.50 -0.79 13.53
N ILE A 72 -14.81 -0.96 13.78
CA ILE A 72 -15.87 -0.30 13.01
C ILE A 72 -15.70 1.22 13.05
N PHE A 73 -15.49 1.80 14.24
CA PHE A 73 -15.26 3.24 14.39
C PHE A 73 -14.00 3.70 13.66
N SER A 74 -12.91 2.95 13.74
CA SER A 74 -11.66 3.30 13.05
C SER A 74 -11.82 3.27 11.53
N LEU A 75 -12.56 2.29 10.99
CA LEU A 75 -12.88 2.22 9.56
C LEU A 75 -13.76 3.38 9.14
N LEU A 76 -14.81 3.70 9.91
CA LEU A 76 -15.72 4.79 9.61
C LEU A 76 -14.99 6.14 9.60
N ILE A 77 -14.24 6.45 10.68
CA ILE A 77 -13.47 7.69 10.79
C ILE A 77 -12.39 7.74 9.71
N GLY A 78 -11.67 6.64 9.49
CA GLY A 78 -10.64 6.56 8.45
C GLY A 78 -11.20 6.81 7.05
N THR A 79 -12.38 6.27 6.76
CA THR A 79 -13.08 6.47 5.47
C THR A 79 -13.52 7.92 5.32
N LEU A 80 -14.15 8.51 6.34
CA LEU A 80 -14.55 9.92 6.32
C LEU A 80 -13.37 10.86 6.11
N ILE A 81 -12.28 10.65 6.85
CA ILE A 81 -11.05 11.45 6.70
C ILE A 81 -10.46 11.24 5.30
N GLY A 82 -10.42 10.01 4.80
CA GLY A 82 -9.90 9.69 3.48
C GLY A 82 -10.69 10.36 2.36
N GLU A 83 -12.01 10.38 2.48
CA GLU A 83 -12.93 11.04 1.55
C GLU A 83 -12.75 12.57 1.56
N ILE A 84 -12.72 13.18 2.74
CA ILE A 84 -12.50 14.64 2.90
C ILE A 84 -11.15 15.07 2.32
N ILE A 85 -10.11 14.27 2.56
CA ILE A 85 -8.77 14.53 2.03
C ILE A 85 -8.70 14.25 0.51
N ASN A 86 -9.66 13.49 -0.02
CA ASN A 86 -9.68 12.95 -1.36
C ASN A 86 -8.36 12.27 -1.69
N ILE A 87 -8.04 11.24 -0.89
CA ILE A 87 -6.77 10.48 -0.99
C ILE A 87 -6.59 9.93 -2.40
N GLU A 88 -7.66 9.46 -3.04
CA GLU A 88 -7.63 8.92 -4.39
C GLU A 88 -7.14 9.96 -5.41
N ALA A 89 -7.72 11.16 -5.44
CA ALA A 89 -7.27 12.22 -6.34
C ALA A 89 -5.82 12.68 -6.04
N LYS A 90 -5.39 12.63 -4.77
CA LYS A 90 -3.99 12.93 -4.42
C LYS A 90 -3.04 11.84 -4.91
N LEU A 91 -3.41 10.57 -4.79
CA LEU A 91 -2.61 9.45 -5.28
C LEU A 91 -2.52 9.47 -6.81
N GLU A 92 -3.61 9.79 -7.50
CA GLU A 92 -3.62 9.95 -8.95
C GLU A 92 -2.65 11.06 -9.39
N LYS A 93 -2.76 12.25 -8.78
CA LYS A 93 -1.83 13.38 -9.03
C LYS A 93 -0.38 13.03 -8.71
N LEU A 94 -0.11 12.28 -7.64
CA LEU A 94 1.23 11.79 -7.32
C LEU A 94 1.74 10.80 -8.39
N GLY A 95 0.86 9.94 -8.89
CA GLY A 95 1.16 9.03 -10.00
C GLY A 95 1.50 9.79 -11.29
N GLU A 96 0.73 10.81 -11.64
CA GLU A 96 1.02 11.69 -12.78
C GLU A 96 2.33 12.44 -12.63
N PHE A 97 2.58 13.01 -11.44
CA PHE A 97 3.84 13.70 -11.13
C PHE A 97 5.04 12.76 -11.28
N ALA A 98 4.93 11.52 -10.78
CA ALA A 98 5.96 10.51 -10.92
C ALA A 98 6.19 10.11 -12.39
N ARG A 99 5.13 9.95 -13.19
CA ARG A 99 5.27 9.68 -14.63
C ARG A 99 6.01 10.79 -15.36
N LYS A 100 5.70 12.05 -15.05
CA LYS A 100 6.31 13.23 -15.68
C LYS A 100 7.79 13.34 -15.37
N ILE A 101 8.20 13.06 -14.13
CA ILE A 101 9.62 13.03 -13.74
C ILE A 101 10.38 11.89 -14.42
N LEU A 102 9.71 10.76 -14.67
CA LEU A 102 10.34 9.56 -15.20
C LEU A 102 10.40 9.50 -16.74
N HIS A 103 9.90 10.52 -17.46
CA HIS A 103 9.77 10.54 -18.93
C HIS A 103 9.26 9.20 -19.49
N ALA A 104 8.21 8.65 -18.86
CA ALA A 104 7.57 7.44 -19.34
C ALA A 104 6.60 7.82 -20.48
N ASP A 105 7.03 7.61 -21.72
CA ASP A 105 6.25 7.83 -22.95
C ASP A 105 4.86 7.18 -22.88
N GLU A 106 3.89 7.80 -23.57
CA GLU A 106 2.43 7.58 -23.51
C GLU A 106 1.92 6.12 -23.68
N GLN A 107 2.76 5.16 -24.05
CA GLN A 107 2.32 3.80 -24.41
C GLN A 107 2.10 2.82 -23.24
N SER A 108 2.28 3.27 -22.00
CA SER A 108 2.16 2.41 -20.82
C SER A 108 0.70 2.28 -20.37
N LYS A 109 -0.04 1.35 -21.00
CA LYS A 109 -1.34 0.76 -20.56
C LYS A 109 -1.36 0.24 -19.11
N PHE A 110 -0.24 0.30 -18.41
CA PHE A 110 -0.05 -0.15 -17.04
C PHE A 110 -0.78 0.70 -16.00
N VAL A 111 -0.90 2.00 -16.24
CA VAL A 111 -1.59 2.88 -15.30
C VAL A 111 -3.08 3.00 -15.61
N ASP A 112 -3.49 2.82 -16.88
CA ASP A 112 -4.90 2.55 -17.17
C ASP A 112 -5.33 1.25 -16.49
N ALA A 113 -4.50 0.20 -16.48
CA ALA A 113 -4.78 -1.01 -15.70
C ALA A 113 -4.83 -0.70 -14.18
N PHE A 114 -3.88 0.05 -13.63
CA PHE A 114 -3.87 0.38 -12.21
C PHE A 114 -5.09 1.23 -11.76
N LEU A 115 -5.57 2.13 -12.62
CA LEU A 115 -6.77 2.94 -12.39
C LEU A 115 -8.07 2.18 -12.73
N THR A 116 -8.05 1.24 -13.68
CA THR A 116 -9.23 0.46 -14.13
C THR A 116 -9.49 -0.77 -13.26
N TYR A 117 -8.48 -1.35 -12.60
CA TYR A 117 -8.63 -2.53 -11.73
C TYR A 117 -9.12 -2.22 -10.31
N SER A 118 -9.77 -1.07 -10.09
CA SER A 118 -10.61 -0.82 -8.91
C SER A 118 -12.12 -1.06 -9.15
N PRO A 119 -12.61 -2.22 -9.68
CA PRO A 119 -14.04 -2.50 -9.79
C PRO A 119 -14.56 -3.28 -8.56
N CYS A 120 -14.26 -2.83 -7.34
CA CYS A 120 -15.10 -3.20 -6.19
C CYS A 120 -16.40 -2.36 -6.12
N LEU A 121 -16.64 -1.46 -7.10
CA LEU A 121 -17.80 -0.57 -7.15
C LEU A 121 -18.50 -0.51 -8.53
N LYS A 122 -18.73 -1.66 -9.17
CA LYS A 122 -19.76 -1.80 -10.22
C LYS A 122 -20.71 -2.94 -9.86
N ALA A 123 -21.41 -2.75 -8.74
CA ALA A 123 -22.70 -3.37 -8.47
C ALA A 123 -23.73 -2.25 -8.52
N GLY A 124 -24.54 -2.25 -9.58
CA GLY A 124 -25.50 -1.20 -9.94
C GLY A 124 -25.75 -1.24 -11.44
#